data_AF-A0A0R1NLR5-F1
#
_entry.id   AF-A0A0R1NLR5-F1
#
_cell.length_a   1.000
_cell.length_b   1.000
_cell.length_c   1.000
_cell.angle_alpha   90.00
_cell.angle_beta   90.00
_cell.angle_gamma   90.00
#
_symmetry.space_group_name_H-M   'P 1'
#
loop_
_entity.id
_entity.type
_entity.pdbx_description
1 polymer ?
#
loop_
_entity_poly.entity_id
_entity_poly.type
_entity_poly.pdbx_seq_one_letter_code
_entity_poly.pdbx_strand_id
1 'polypeptide(L)'
;MLESRKVLKVVSSLVIGLSLVGIGSNAAQATSFTAPKLGVAEDVPTNPSIKKGDKIFVIVKDTKNQRVAVYTKNAKKIKKTVKMGSTFTAKAVKKVNHKKIVRINKKQWLNSKDVVKN
;
A
#
# COMPACT_ATOMS: atom_id res chain seq x y z
N MET A 1 -40.03 25.67 55.00
CA MET A 1 -39.75 26.71 55.99
C MET A 1 -38.54 26.27 56.81
N LEU A 2 -37.55 27.15 56.88
CA LEU A 2 -36.32 27.03 57.67
C LEU A 2 -36.67 27.18 59.16
N GLU A 3 -36.15 26.32 60.03
CA GLU A 3 -35.92 26.62 61.46
C GLU A 3 -34.90 25.62 62.03
N SER A 4 -33.64 26.05 62.06
CA SER A 4 -32.54 25.39 62.77
C SER A 4 -32.64 25.68 64.26
N ARG A 5 -32.43 24.67 65.14
CA ARG A 5 -32.18 24.91 66.57
C ARG A 5 -31.03 24.04 67.11
N LYS A 6 -29.94 24.76 67.47
CA LYS A 6 -29.03 24.56 68.62
C LYS A 6 -28.25 23.24 68.69
N VAL A 7 -26.99 23.18 68.25
CA VAL A 7 -25.72 23.60 68.93
C VAL A 7 -25.42 22.83 70.23
N LEU A 8 -24.41 21.93 70.18
CA LEU A 8 -23.48 21.62 71.29
C LEU A 8 -22.24 20.87 70.71
N LYS A 9 -21.13 21.56 70.41
CA LYS A 9 -19.90 21.77 71.22
C LYS A 9 -19.17 20.50 71.68
N VAL A 10 -17.88 20.39 71.28
CA VAL A 10 -16.66 19.82 71.94
C VAL A 10 -15.74 19.34 70.79
N VAL A 11 -14.77 20.13 70.29
CA VAL A 11 -13.45 20.57 70.83
C VAL A 11 -12.45 19.42 71.06
N SER A 12 -11.34 19.52 70.31
CA SER A 12 -10.02 18.91 70.50
C SER A 12 -9.89 17.44 70.08
N SER A 13 -8.87 16.97 69.38
CA SER A 13 -7.74 17.55 68.65
C SER A 13 -6.95 16.32 68.17
N LEU A 14 -6.84 16.08 66.87
CA LEU A 14 -5.72 15.29 66.36
C LEU A 14 -5.44 15.71 64.93
N VAL A 15 -4.62 16.76 64.80
CA VAL A 15 -3.87 17.03 63.57
C VAL A 15 -2.67 16.10 63.61
N ILE A 16 -2.76 14.97 62.92
CA ILE A 16 -1.56 14.25 62.46
C ILE A 16 -1.63 14.32 60.95
N GLY A 17 -0.91 15.29 60.42
CA GLY A 17 -0.68 15.43 59.00
C GLY A 17 0.06 14.21 58.48
N LEU A 18 -0.46 13.62 57.41
CA LEU A 18 0.35 13.03 56.36
C LEU A 18 -0.24 13.58 55.06
N SER A 19 0.55 14.49 54.49
CA SER A 19 0.34 15.25 53.28
C SER A 19 -0.17 14.40 52.11
N LEU A 20 -1.09 15.00 51.34
CA LEU A 20 -1.50 14.59 50.01
C LEU A 20 -0.28 14.29 49.12
N VAL A 21 -0.15 13.04 48.67
CA VAL A 21 0.33 12.65 47.33
C VAL A 21 -0.22 11.24 47.10
N GLY A 22 -0.92 10.88 46.04
CA GLY A 22 -1.37 11.53 44.83
C GLY A 22 -2.27 10.51 44.14
N ILE A 23 -3.19 11.03 43.34
CA ILE A 23 -4.09 10.29 42.46
C ILE A 23 -3.27 9.33 41.59
N GLY A 24 -3.69 8.09 41.46
CA GLY A 24 -3.01 7.15 40.57
C GLY A 24 -3.70 5.81 40.51
N SER A 25 -4.85 5.78 39.85
CA SER A 25 -5.42 4.61 39.18
C SER A 25 -4.34 3.60 38.77
N ASN A 26 -4.59 2.32 39.07
CA ASN A 26 -3.86 1.20 38.49
C ASN A 26 -4.03 1.24 36.96
N ALA A 27 -3.21 2.03 36.27
CA ALA A 27 -3.08 1.97 34.83
C ALA A 27 -2.26 0.71 34.54
N ALA A 28 -2.96 -0.37 34.21
CA ALA A 28 -2.36 -1.52 33.57
C ALA A 28 -1.51 -1.00 32.40
N GLN A 29 -0.19 -1.14 32.50
CA GLN A 29 0.71 -0.80 31.42
C GLN A 29 0.37 -1.73 30.24
N ALA A 30 -0.28 -1.18 29.22
CA ALA A 30 -0.38 -1.85 27.94
C ALA A 30 1.04 -2.00 27.40
N THR A 31 1.57 -3.22 27.44
CA THR A 31 2.82 -3.57 26.78
C THR A 31 2.68 -3.18 25.31
N SER A 32 3.47 -2.20 24.88
CA SER A 32 3.50 -1.74 23.50
C SER A 32 3.91 -2.91 22.60
N PHE A 33 2.97 -3.37 21.77
CA PHE A 33 3.31 -4.30 20.70
C PHE A 33 4.14 -3.53 19.67
N THR A 34 5.43 -3.84 19.62
CA THR A 34 6.26 -3.41 18.50
C THR A 34 5.88 -4.28 17.31
N ALA A 35 5.04 -3.75 16.42
CA ALA A 35 4.67 -4.46 15.20
C ALA A 35 5.94 -4.83 14.42
N PRO A 36 6.14 -6.10 14.03
CA PRO A 36 7.27 -6.50 13.22
C PRO A 36 7.30 -5.64 11.95
N LYS A 37 8.43 -4.96 11.70
CA LYS A 37 8.60 -4.22 10.45
C LYS A 37 8.47 -5.22 9.31
N LEU A 38 7.51 -4.99 8.42
CA LEU A 38 7.34 -5.77 7.20
C LEU A 38 8.69 -5.79 6.47
N GLY A 39 9.15 -6.98 6.10
CA GLY A 39 10.42 -7.16 5.39
C GLY A 39 10.52 -6.21 4.21
N VAL A 40 11.68 -5.59 4.03
CA VAL A 40 11.92 -4.68 2.91
C VAL A 40 11.75 -5.48 1.62
N ALA A 41 10.91 -4.99 0.71
CA ALA A 41 10.71 -5.64 -0.58
C ALA A 41 12.06 -5.72 -1.30
N GLU A 42 12.47 -6.93 -1.66
CA GLU A 42 13.68 -7.17 -2.44
C GLU A 42 13.48 -6.58 -3.84
N ASP A 43 14.28 -5.59 -4.22
CA ASP A 43 14.21 -4.97 -5.55
C ASP A 43 14.87 -5.91 -6.58
N VAL A 44 14.12 -6.95 -6.95
CA VAL A 44 14.52 -7.86 -8.03
C VAL A 44 14.59 -7.03 -9.32
N PRO A 45 15.65 -7.13 -10.14
CA PRO A 45 15.74 -6.46 -11.43
C PRO A 45 14.49 -6.76 -12.26
N THR A 46 13.57 -5.78 -12.33
CA THR A 46 12.14 -6.01 -12.60
C THR A 46 11.82 -6.30 -14.07
N ASN A 47 12.79 -6.74 -14.86
CA ASN A 47 12.57 -7.04 -16.27
C ASN A 47 13.33 -8.29 -16.72
N PRO A 48 12.88 -9.50 -16.31
CA PRO A 48 13.27 -10.71 -17.02
C PRO A 48 13.00 -10.50 -18.51
N SER A 49 14.03 -10.66 -19.34
CA SER A 49 13.92 -10.39 -20.78
C SER A 49 12.83 -11.28 -21.37
N ILE A 50 11.66 -10.69 -21.66
CA ILE A 50 10.52 -11.41 -22.26
C ILE A 50 10.97 -12.08 -23.56
N LYS A 51 10.70 -13.38 -23.67
CA LYS A 51 10.93 -14.24 -24.82
C LYS A 51 9.60 -14.67 -25.47
N LYS A 52 9.69 -15.24 -26.66
CA LYS A 52 8.53 -15.88 -27.31
C LYS A 52 8.08 -17.08 -26.46
N GLY A 53 6.78 -17.21 -26.25
CA GLY A 53 6.16 -18.26 -25.44
C GLY A 53 5.92 -17.87 -23.98
N ASP A 54 6.58 -16.83 -23.47
CA ASP A 54 6.36 -16.38 -22.09
C ASP A 54 4.91 -15.90 -21.90
N LYS A 55 4.33 -16.28 -20.75
CA LYS A 55 3.12 -15.62 -20.25
C LYS A 55 3.51 -14.26 -19.70
N ILE A 56 2.79 -13.23 -20.13
CA ILE A 56 3.02 -11.85 -19.73
C ILE A 56 1.76 -11.24 -19.17
N PHE A 57 1.94 -10.42 -18.14
CA PHE A 57 0.89 -9.69 -17.45
C PHE A 57 1.03 -8.20 -17.73
N VAL A 58 -0.08 -7.54 -18.06
CA VAL A 58 -0.09 -6.10 -18.35
C VAL A 58 -0.07 -5.32 -17.04
N ILE A 59 0.98 -4.50 -16.88
CA ILE A 59 1.15 -3.60 -15.74
C ILE A 59 0.97 -2.15 -16.18
N VAL A 60 0.44 -1.33 -15.28
CA VAL A 60 0.32 0.11 -15.48
C VAL A 60 0.90 0.80 -14.25
N LYS A 61 1.74 1.82 -14.48
CA LYS A 61 2.31 2.63 -13.40
C LYS A 61 1.36 3.74 -12.92
N ASP A 62 0.46 4.19 -13.79
CA ASP A 62 -0.57 5.19 -13.49
C ASP A 62 -1.85 4.51 -12.94
N THR A 63 -2.25 4.88 -11.72
CA THR A 63 -3.43 4.35 -11.04
C THR A 63 -4.74 4.95 -11.55
N LYS A 64 -4.72 6.12 -12.19
CA LYS A 64 -5.92 6.83 -12.67
C LYS A 64 -6.42 6.23 -13.98
N ASN A 65 -5.50 5.89 -14.88
CA ASN A 65 -5.81 5.30 -16.18
C ASN A 65 -5.18 3.92 -16.29
N GLN A 66 -5.89 2.90 -15.80
CA GLN A 66 -5.47 1.49 -15.76
C GLN A 66 -5.47 0.83 -17.15
N ARG A 67 -4.93 1.50 -18.18
CA ARG A 67 -4.92 1.05 -19.56
C ARG A 67 -3.57 1.34 -20.23
N VAL A 68 -3.07 0.38 -21.00
CA VAL A 68 -1.84 0.51 -21.80
C VAL A 68 -2.17 0.74 -23.28
N ALA A 69 -1.35 1.53 -23.96
CA ALA A 69 -1.49 1.76 -25.39
C ALA A 69 -1.06 0.52 -26.18
N VAL A 70 -1.82 0.18 -27.23
CA VAL A 70 -1.43 -0.85 -28.18
C VAL A 70 -0.65 -0.21 -29.33
N TYR A 71 0.30 -0.96 -29.86
CA TYR A 71 1.17 -0.57 -30.95
C TYR A 71 1.01 -1.51 -32.15
N THR A 72 1.37 -0.99 -33.33
CA THR A 72 1.58 -1.80 -34.54
C THR A 72 2.96 -2.48 -34.51
N LYS A 73 3.24 -3.31 -35.53
CA LYS A 73 4.59 -3.86 -35.75
C LYS A 73 5.64 -2.74 -35.78
N ASN A 74 5.36 -1.54 -36.27
CA ASN A 74 6.37 -0.49 -36.39
C ASN A 74 6.43 0.46 -35.18
N ALA A 75 5.96 0.00 -34.00
CA ALA A 75 5.90 0.81 -32.78
C ALA A 75 5.09 2.13 -32.90
N LYS A 76 4.21 2.24 -33.91
CA LYS A 76 3.20 3.30 -33.99
C LYS A 76 2.02 2.96 -33.08
N LYS A 77 1.63 3.88 -32.20
CA LYS A 77 0.43 3.74 -31.35
C LYS A 77 -0.81 3.61 -32.22
N ILE A 78 -1.76 2.79 -31.80
CA ILE A 78 -3.09 2.70 -32.40
C ILE A 78 -4.15 3.17 -31.40
N LYS A 79 -5.35 3.52 -31.89
CA LYS A 79 -6.51 3.88 -31.05
C LYS A 79 -7.12 2.66 -30.32
N LYS A 80 -6.29 1.75 -29.83
CA LYS A 80 -6.68 0.60 -29.01
C LYS A 80 -5.85 0.59 -27.74
N THR A 81 -6.48 0.15 -26.66
CA THR A 81 -5.85 0.03 -25.35
C THR A 81 -6.21 -1.30 -24.73
N VAL A 82 -5.36 -1.77 -23.82
CA VAL A 82 -5.55 -3.01 -23.06
C VAL A 82 -5.63 -2.64 -21.58
N LYS A 83 -6.54 -3.28 -20.84
CA LYS A 83 -6.69 -3.03 -19.40
C LYS A 83 -5.53 -3.66 -18.62
N MET A 84 -5.10 -3.01 -17.55
CA MET A 84 -4.24 -3.61 -16.53
C MET A 84 -4.87 -4.92 -16.03
N GLY A 85 -4.06 -5.91 -15.65
CA GLY A 85 -4.58 -7.23 -15.25
C GLY A 85 -4.67 -8.25 -16.38
N SER A 86 -4.63 -7.80 -17.63
CA SER A 86 -4.78 -8.69 -18.78
C SER A 86 -3.53 -9.56 -18.93
N THR A 87 -3.73 -10.86 -19.13
CA THR A 87 -2.64 -11.81 -19.38
C THR A 87 -2.61 -12.22 -20.85
N PHE A 88 -1.43 -12.30 -21.44
CA PHE A 88 -1.23 -12.76 -22.82
C PHE A 88 -0.03 -13.71 -22.92
N THR A 89 0.02 -14.50 -23.97
CA THR A 89 1.24 -15.21 -24.37
C THR A 89 2.01 -14.38 -25.39
N ALA A 90 3.28 -14.13 -25.12
CA ALA A 90 4.16 -13.41 -26.02
C ALA A 90 4.40 -14.22 -27.30
N LYS A 91 3.87 -13.77 -28.44
CA LYS A 91 4.01 -14.45 -29.73
C LYS A 91 5.32 -14.12 -30.45
N ALA A 92 5.86 -12.94 -30.20
CA ALA A 92 7.13 -12.46 -30.75
C ALA A 92 7.62 -11.24 -29.96
N VAL A 93 8.92 -10.99 -29.98
CA VAL A 93 9.54 -9.84 -29.33
C VAL A 93 10.49 -9.19 -30.31
N LYS A 94 10.49 -7.87 -30.39
CA LYS A 94 11.42 -7.14 -31.26
C LYS A 94 11.74 -5.75 -30.75
N LYS A 95 12.83 -5.18 -31.23
CA LYS A 95 13.24 -3.80 -30.95
C LYS A 95 12.99 -2.93 -32.19
N VAL A 96 12.33 -1.80 -32.01
CA VAL A 96 12.07 -0.80 -33.06
C VAL A 96 12.35 0.56 -32.47
N ASN A 97 13.22 1.37 -33.09
CA ASN A 97 13.56 2.72 -32.62
C ASN A 97 13.92 2.75 -31.13
N HIS A 98 14.85 1.88 -30.71
CA HIS A 98 15.26 1.68 -29.31
C HIS A 98 14.17 1.22 -28.32
N LYS A 99 12.92 1.00 -28.78
CA LYS A 99 11.82 0.48 -27.97
C LYS A 99 11.63 -1.02 -28.21
N LYS A 100 11.69 -1.82 -27.14
CA LYS A 100 11.37 -3.25 -27.18
C LYS A 100 9.86 -3.44 -27.05
N ILE A 101 9.26 -4.13 -28.02
CA ILE A 101 7.82 -4.40 -28.10
C ILE A 101 7.54 -5.89 -28.20
N VAL A 102 6.44 -6.32 -27.61
CA VAL A 102 6.00 -7.71 -27.50
C VAL A 102 4.68 -7.89 -28.24
N ARG A 103 4.61 -8.87 -29.14
CA ARG A 103 3.40 -9.20 -29.89
C ARG A 103 2.48 -10.05 -29.04
N ILE A 104 1.27 -9.56 -28.81
CA ILE A 104 0.21 -10.32 -28.11
C ILE A 104 -0.77 -10.96 -29.10
N ASN A 105 -0.98 -10.35 -30.27
CA ASN A 105 -1.88 -10.86 -31.30
C ASN A 105 -1.38 -10.52 -32.72
N LYS A 106 -2.12 -10.86 -33.79
CA LYS A 106 -1.71 -10.67 -35.21
C LYS A 106 -1.11 -9.28 -35.47
N LYS A 107 -1.85 -8.21 -35.20
CA LYS A 107 -1.44 -6.82 -35.46
C LYS A 107 -1.19 -5.99 -34.18
N GLN A 108 -1.30 -6.61 -32.99
CA GLN A 108 -1.27 -5.92 -31.70
C GLN A 108 0.05 -6.20 -30.96
N TRP A 109 0.71 -5.13 -30.58
CA TRP A 109 1.97 -5.13 -29.86
C TRP A 109 1.85 -4.28 -28.59
N LEU A 110 2.51 -4.68 -27.52
CA LEU A 110 2.64 -3.92 -26.28
C LEU A 110 4.10 -3.52 -26.08
N ASN A 111 4.32 -2.44 -25.34
CA ASN A 111 5.66 -2.06 -24.93
C ASN A 111 6.13 -3.00 -23.82
N SER A 112 7.36 -3.48 -23.90
CA SER A 112 7.96 -4.36 -22.88
C SER A 112 8.07 -3.72 -21.50
N LYS A 113 8.01 -2.39 -21.39
CA LYS A 113 7.96 -1.68 -20.10
C LYS A 113 6.59 -1.73 -19.42
N ASP A 114 5.54 -2.03 -20.19
CA ASP A 114 4.14 -2.02 -19.75
C ASP A 114 3.64 -3.46 -19.51
N VAL A 115 4.55 -4.43 -19.53
CA VAL A 115 4.27 -5.84 -19.31
C VAL A 115 5.38 -6.47 -18.47
N VAL A 116 5.03 -7.43 -17.63
CA VAL A 116 5.98 -8.26 -16.88
C VAL A 116 5.77 -9.72 -17.23
N LYS A 117 6.78 -10.54 -17.01
CA LYS A 117 6.64 -11.99 -17.10
C LYS A 117 5.81 -12.47 -15.90
N ASN A 118 4.80 -13.30 -16.16
CA ASN A 118 4.04 -14.03 -15.15
C ASN A 118 4.65 -15.41 -14.91
#